data_AF-A0A2E5HEA3-F1
#
_entry.id   AF-A0A2E5HEA3-F1
#
_cell.length_a   1.000
_cell.length_b   1.000
_cell.length_c   1.000
_cell.angle_alpha   90.00
_cell.angle_beta   90.00
_cell.angle_gamma   90.00
#
_symmetry.space_group_name_H-M   'P 1'
#
loop_
_entity.id
_entity.type
_entity.pdbx_description
1 polymer ?
#
loop_
_entity_poly.entity_id
_entity_poly.type
_entity_poly.pdbx_seq_one_letter_code
_entity_poly.pdbx_strand_id
1 'polypeptide(L)'
;MRTRRRKRSRQITRSTKEAYKQHKFASKLELYMYKALEKQKIKVLYEGKTFEVVPGFNFSASSYEKTKGKKILQDKGNKNILPIRYTPDFIDIQDPPRFIIECKGNPNEAFPLRWKLFKKHLIDKNINASLFMPRNQKDCDEVVRLLKTSYI
;
A
#
# COMPACT_ATOMS: atom_id res chain seq x y z
N MET A 1 -25.77 27.27 31.13
CA MET A 1 -25.54 26.70 29.78
C MET A 1 -24.90 25.32 29.90
N ARG A 2 -25.59 24.23 29.53
CA ARG A 2 -25.00 22.88 29.52
C ARG A 2 -24.07 22.74 28.31
N THR A 3 -22.76 22.71 28.55
CA THR A 3 -21.77 22.41 27.51
C THR A 3 -22.00 20.99 26.97
N ARG A 4 -22.45 20.86 25.72
CA ARG A 4 -22.53 19.56 25.02
C ARG A 4 -21.12 18.97 24.98
N ARG A 5 -20.90 17.88 25.73
CA ARG A 5 -19.67 17.09 25.71
C ARG A 5 -19.48 16.59 24.27
N ARG A 6 -18.54 17.17 23.51
CA ARG A 6 -18.21 16.71 22.14
C ARG A 6 -17.91 15.21 22.23
N LYS A 7 -18.74 14.37 21.63
CA LYS A 7 -18.43 12.93 21.44
C LYS A 7 -17.09 12.89 20.70
N ARG A 8 -16.03 12.42 21.37
CA ARG A 8 -14.77 12.10 20.69
C ARG A 8 -15.13 11.17 19.53
N SER A 9 -14.75 11.51 18.31
CA SER A 9 -14.99 10.63 17.16
C SER A 9 -14.39 9.27 17.49
N ARG A 10 -15.21 8.23 17.59
CA ARG A 10 -14.70 6.87 17.79
C ARG A 10 -13.82 6.56 16.58
N GLN A 11 -12.59 6.13 16.82
CA GLN A 11 -11.74 5.62 15.76
C GLN A 11 -12.48 4.45 15.10
N ILE A 12 -12.88 4.65 13.83
CA ILE A 12 -13.78 3.75 13.10
C ILE A 12 -13.10 2.39 12.87
N THR A 13 -11.78 2.40 12.69
CA THR A 13 -10.99 1.19 12.40
C THR A 13 -9.70 1.17 13.21
N ARG A 14 -9.46 0.06 13.92
CA ARG A 14 -8.15 -0.28 14.49
C ARG A 14 -7.43 -1.23 13.55
N SER A 15 -6.24 -0.87 13.11
CA SER A 15 -5.33 -1.80 12.46
C SER A 15 -4.81 -2.77 13.52
N THR A 16 -5.21 -4.03 13.44
CA THR A 16 -4.66 -5.10 14.26
C THR A 16 -3.63 -5.84 13.41
N LYS A 17 -2.39 -5.88 13.87
CA LYS A 17 -1.36 -6.74 13.28
C LYS A 17 -1.62 -8.17 13.75
N GLU A 18 -1.68 -9.10 12.82
CA GLU A 18 -1.93 -10.51 13.13
C GLU A 18 -0.82 -11.37 12.53
N ALA A 19 -0.34 -12.33 13.32
CA ALA A 19 0.64 -13.31 12.85
C ALA A 19 -0.10 -14.56 12.37
N TYR A 20 0.31 -15.08 11.22
CA TYR A 20 -0.15 -16.37 10.72
C TYR A 20 0.98 -17.05 9.97
N LYS A 21 1.32 -18.27 10.41
CA LYS A 21 2.54 -18.98 10.00
C LYS A 21 3.77 -18.09 10.24
N GLN A 22 4.61 -17.92 9.22
CA GLN A 22 5.82 -17.09 9.25
C GLN A 22 5.59 -15.61 8.87
N HIS A 23 4.36 -15.22 8.55
CA HIS A 23 4.05 -13.86 8.10
C HIS A 23 3.35 -13.05 9.21
N LYS A 24 3.66 -11.76 9.27
CA LYS A 24 3.02 -10.77 10.14
C LYS A 24 2.26 -9.78 9.27
N PHE A 25 0.94 -9.90 9.23
CA PHE A 25 0.07 -9.06 8.41
C PHE A 25 -0.21 -7.73 9.10
N ALA A 26 -0.28 -6.64 8.33
CA ALA A 26 -0.59 -5.31 8.84
C ALA A 26 -2.10 -5.13 9.08
N SER A 27 -2.95 -5.97 8.48
CA SER A 27 -4.39 -5.95 8.67
C SER A 27 -5.07 -7.33 8.63
N LYS A 28 -6.27 -7.39 9.22
CA LYS A 28 -7.17 -8.56 9.10
C LYS A 28 -7.60 -8.85 7.66
N LEU A 29 -7.66 -7.82 6.82
CA LEU A 29 -8.04 -7.96 5.41
C LEU A 29 -6.93 -8.66 4.62
N GLU A 30 -5.68 -8.29 4.83
CA GLU A 30 -4.52 -8.99 4.25
C GLU A 30 -4.46 -10.45 4.72
N LEU A 31 -4.65 -10.70 6.02
CA LEU A 31 -4.69 -12.07 6.53
C LEU A 31 -5.80 -12.90 5.86
N TYR A 32 -6.99 -12.31 5.68
CA TYR A 32 -8.08 -12.96 4.99
C TYR A 32 -7.72 -13.26 3.53
N MET A 33 -7.20 -12.27 2.80
CA MET A 33 -6.77 -12.42 1.41
C MET A 33 -5.73 -13.54 1.27
N TYR A 34 -4.71 -13.57 2.15
CA TYR A 34 -3.69 -14.61 2.15
C TYR A 34 -4.30 -16.01 2.35
N LYS A 35 -5.20 -16.18 3.32
CA LYS A 35 -5.90 -17.46 3.55
C LYS A 35 -6.78 -17.86 2.37
N ALA A 36 -7.44 -16.90 1.73
CA ALA A 36 -8.29 -17.16 0.57
C ALA A 36 -7.47 -17.64 -0.66
N LEU A 37 -6.32 -17.00 -0.92
CA LEU A 37 -5.35 -17.42 -1.94
C LEU A 37 -4.80 -18.81 -1.65
N GLU A 38 -4.37 -19.05 -0.41
CA GLU A 38 -3.81 -20.32 0.03
C GLU A 38 -4.81 -21.47 -0.10
N LYS A 39 -6.08 -21.26 0.30
CA LYS A 39 -7.16 -22.25 0.14
C LYS A 39 -7.33 -22.70 -1.30
N GLN A 40 -7.10 -21.79 -2.26
CA GLN A 40 -7.18 -22.08 -3.69
C GLN A 40 -5.83 -22.45 -4.31
N LYS A 41 -4.78 -22.65 -3.51
CA LYS A 41 -3.41 -22.98 -3.94
C LYS A 41 -2.80 -21.95 -4.90
N ILE A 42 -3.24 -20.70 -4.81
CA ILE A 42 -2.69 -19.59 -5.59
C ILE A 42 -1.39 -19.15 -4.92
N LYS A 43 -0.26 -19.36 -5.61
CA LYS A 43 1.06 -18.98 -5.08
C LYS A 43 1.27 -17.47 -5.24
N VAL A 44 1.64 -16.81 -4.15
CA VAL A 44 1.98 -15.39 -4.11
C VAL A 44 3.13 -15.13 -3.14
N LEU A 45 3.83 -14.01 -3.31
CA LEU A 45 4.77 -13.48 -2.33
C LEU A 45 4.08 -12.35 -1.55
N TYR A 46 4.07 -12.43 -0.22
CA TYR A 46 3.60 -11.35 0.66
C TYR A 46 4.71 -10.32 0.86
N GLU A 47 4.44 -9.05 0.54
CA GLU A 47 5.43 -7.94 0.56
C GLU A 47 6.76 -8.29 -0.17
N GLY A 48 6.70 -9.16 -1.17
CA GLY A 48 7.89 -9.81 -1.76
C GLY A 48 8.74 -8.92 -2.67
N LYS A 49 8.22 -7.76 -3.11
CA LYS A 49 8.94 -6.83 -3.99
C LYS A 49 8.59 -5.39 -3.62
N THR A 50 9.60 -4.52 -3.61
CA THR A 50 9.43 -3.08 -3.42
C THR A 50 9.85 -2.36 -4.70
N PHE A 51 8.97 -1.51 -5.23
CA PHE A 51 9.19 -0.74 -6.45
C PHE A 51 9.61 0.69 -6.10
N GLU A 52 10.67 1.18 -6.73
CA GLU A 52 11.00 2.60 -6.70
C GLU A 52 10.17 3.34 -7.76
N VAL A 53 9.02 3.87 -7.35
CA VAL A 53 8.05 4.50 -8.27
C VAL A 53 8.44 5.93 -8.63
N VAL A 54 9.18 6.61 -7.76
CA VAL A 54 9.85 7.88 -8.06
C VAL A 54 11.28 7.79 -7.54
N PRO A 55 12.31 7.97 -8.39
CA PRO A 55 13.69 7.93 -7.94
C PRO A 55 13.99 9.09 -7.00
N GLY A 56 14.96 8.89 -6.12
CA GLY A 56 15.52 9.97 -5.32
C GLY A 56 16.23 10.98 -6.22
N PHE A 57 16.28 12.23 -5.80
CA PHE A 57 16.95 13.29 -6.57
C PHE A 57 17.63 14.29 -5.64
N ASN A 58 18.67 14.96 -6.14
CA ASN A 58 19.30 16.05 -5.42
C ASN A 58 18.47 17.33 -5.58
N PHE A 59 18.15 17.99 -4.47
CA PHE A 59 17.50 19.29 -4.48
C PHE A 59 18.49 20.34 -3.99
N SER A 60 18.97 21.17 -4.92
CA SER A 60 20.06 22.15 -4.72
C SER A 60 19.59 23.58 -4.42
N ALA A 61 18.29 23.78 -4.18
CA ALA A 61 17.76 25.06 -3.74
C ALA A 61 17.53 25.07 -2.22
N SER A 62 17.49 26.26 -1.63
CA SER A 62 17.06 26.44 -0.24
C SER A 62 15.55 26.16 -0.10
N SER A 63 15.18 25.54 1.02
CA SER A 63 13.78 25.26 1.37
C SER A 63 13.56 25.58 2.83
N TYR A 64 12.97 26.74 3.13
CA TYR A 64 12.74 27.16 4.51
C TYR A 64 11.46 26.54 5.05
N GLU A 65 11.62 25.54 5.91
CA GLU A 65 10.51 24.73 6.42
C GLU A 65 10.44 24.75 7.94
N LYS A 66 9.23 24.56 8.46
CA LYS A 66 8.99 24.34 9.88
C LYS A 66 8.86 22.85 10.16
N THR A 67 9.75 22.30 10.96
CA THR A 67 9.66 20.89 11.39
C THR A 67 8.87 20.75 12.68
N LYS A 68 8.27 19.57 12.88
CA LYS A 68 7.55 19.24 14.10
C LYS A 68 8.49 19.40 15.30
N GLY A 69 8.18 20.36 16.19
CA GLY A 69 8.98 20.66 17.39
C GLY A 69 9.91 21.87 17.28
N LYS A 70 9.98 22.57 16.14
CA LYS A 70 10.73 23.84 16.01
C LYS A 70 9.77 25.02 15.86
N LYS A 71 10.13 26.16 16.48
CA LYS A 71 9.32 27.39 16.45
C LYS A 71 9.65 28.29 15.24
N ILE A 72 10.87 28.19 14.72
CA ILE A 72 11.39 28.99 13.60
C ILE A 72 11.49 28.17 12.31
N LEU A 73 11.49 28.86 11.17
CA LEU A 73 11.85 28.28 9.88
C LEU A 73 13.34 27.95 9.87
N GLN A 74 13.69 26.83 9.23
CA GLN A 74 15.08 26.42 9.01
C GLN A 74 15.25 26.03 7.56
N ASP A 75 16.41 26.32 6.97
CA ASP A 75 16.72 25.79 5.65
C ASP A 75 16.86 24.26 5.74
N LYS A 76 16.01 23.58 4.97
CA LYS A 76 15.93 22.13 4.77
C LYS A 76 16.13 21.78 3.29
N GLY A 77 16.58 22.73 2.48
CA GLY A 77 17.01 22.54 1.11
C GLY A 77 18.40 21.91 1.02
N ASN A 78 19.02 22.00 -0.15
CA ASN A 78 20.40 21.56 -0.41
C ASN A 78 20.69 20.12 0.05
N LYS A 79 19.75 19.20 -0.19
CA LYS A 79 19.85 17.80 0.26
C LYS A 79 19.24 16.84 -0.74
N ASN A 80 19.58 15.57 -0.58
CA ASN A 80 18.94 14.50 -1.35
C ASN A 80 17.51 14.27 -0.85
N ILE A 81 16.57 14.30 -1.78
CA ILE A 81 15.19 13.89 -1.57
C ILE A 81 15.10 12.38 -1.76
N LEU A 82 14.52 11.71 -0.78
CA LEU A 82 14.38 10.26 -0.79
C LEU A 82 13.40 9.80 -1.87
N PRO A 83 13.63 8.61 -2.46
CA PRO A 83 12.70 8.03 -3.43
C PRO A 83 11.33 7.77 -2.80
N ILE A 84 10.30 7.74 -3.64
CA ILE A 84 9.01 7.18 -3.28
C ILE A 84 9.02 5.71 -3.66
N ARG A 85 8.88 4.85 -2.65
CA ARG A 85 8.80 3.40 -2.82
C ARG A 85 7.37 2.90 -2.61
N TYR A 86 7.03 1.83 -3.30
CA TYR A 86 5.73 1.17 -3.24
C TYR A 86 5.93 -0.33 -3.10
N THR A 87 5.40 -0.92 -2.03
CA THR A 87 5.46 -2.36 -1.76
C THR A 87 4.04 -2.88 -1.77
N PRO A 88 3.59 -3.61 -2.81
CA PRO A 88 2.28 -4.21 -2.80
C PRO A 88 2.15 -5.31 -1.75
N ASP A 89 0.92 -5.52 -1.25
CA ASP A 89 0.66 -6.53 -0.22
C ASP A 89 0.94 -7.95 -0.74
N PHE A 90 0.48 -8.28 -1.96
CA PHE A 90 0.77 -9.56 -2.61
C PHE A 90 1.18 -9.39 -4.08
N ILE A 91 2.13 -10.21 -4.53
CA ILE A 91 2.61 -10.24 -5.91
C ILE A 91 2.69 -11.68 -6.43
N ASP A 92 2.41 -11.88 -7.72
CA ASP A 92 2.64 -13.16 -8.40
C ASP A 92 4.11 -13.60 -8.26
N ILE A 93 4.34 -14.91 -8.29
CA ILE A 93 5.69 -15.47 -8.15
C ILE A 93 6.55 -15.34 -9.42
N GLN A 94 5.94 -14.97 -10.55
CA GLN A 94 6.62 -14.76 -11.82
C GLN A 94 7.30 -13.39 -11.87
N ASP A 95 8.37 -13.27 -12.67
CA ASP A 95 9.02 -11.99 -12.97
C ASP A 95 9.13 -11.82 -14.50
N PRO A 96 8.46 -10.83 -15.11
CA PRO A 96 7.59 -9.84 -14.48
C PRO A 96 6.29 -10.46 -13.91
N PRO A 97 5.70 -9.86 -12.86
CA PRO A 97 4.50 -10.39 -12.22
C PRO A 97 3.29 -10.32 -13.16
N ARG A 98 2.49 -11.40 -13.23
CA ARG A 98 1.23 -11.39 -14.01
C ARG A 98 0.12 -10.61 -13.31
N PHE A 99 0.13 -10.60 -11.98
CA PHE A 99 -0.84 -9.86 -11.17
C PHE A 99 -0.25 -9.34 -9.85
N ILE A 100 -0.90 -8.32 -9.30
CA ILE A 100 -0.53 -7.66 -8.04
C ILE A 100 -1.81 -7.34 -7.27
N ILE A 101 -1.82 -7.59 -5.96
CA ILE A 101 -2.97 -7.34 -5.07
C ILE A 101 -2.56 -6.35 -3.97
N GLU A 102 -3.38 -5.31 -3.81
CA GLU A 102 -3.27 -4.33 -2.73
C GLU A 102 -4.56 -4.34 -1.87
N CYS A 103 -4.50 -4.93 -0.67
CA CYS A 103 -5.58 -4.86 0.30
C CYS A 103 -5.69 -3.43 0.88
N LYS A 104 -6.83 -2.77 0.67
CA LYS A 104 -7.08 -1.43 1.23
C LYS A 104 -8.51 -1.28 1.70
N GLY A 105 -8.77 -1.42 2.99
CA GLY A 105 -10.11 -1.16 3.55
C GLY A 105 -10.52 0.32 3.48
N ASN A 106 -9.71 1.20 4.08
CA ASN A 106 -9.91 2.65 4.08
C ASN A 106 -8.63 3.34 3.59
N PRO A 107 -8.64 4.03 2.43
CA PRO A 107 -7.43 4.64 1.88
C PRO A 107 -7.18 5.97 2.59
N ASN A 108 -5.93 6.26 2.93
CA ASN A 108 -5.57 7.62 3.36
C ASN A 108 -5.48 8.56 2.13
N GLU A 109 -5.36 9.86 2.38
CA GLU A 109 -5.27 10.89 1.32
C GLU A 109 -4.07 10.69 0.38
N ALA A 110 -2.98 10.10 0.88
CA ALA A 110 -1.78 9.87 0.09
C ALA A 110 -1.89 8.64 -0.84
N PHE A 111 -2.77 7.69 -0.52
CA PHE A 111 -2.86 6.43 -1.24
C PHE A 111 -3.24 6.60 -2.72
N PRO A 112 -4.27 7.40 -3.10
CA PRO A 112 -4.59 7.62 -4.51
C PRO A 112 -3.41 8.14 -5.34
N LEU A 113 -2.58 9.02 -4.77
CA LEU A 113 -1.38 9.53 -5.45
C LEU A 113 -0.34 8.42 -5.63
N ARG A 114 -0.02 7.68 -4.57
CA ARG A 114 0.93 6.56 -4.64
C ARG A 114 0.50 5.48 -5.63
N TRP A 115 -0.80 5.19 -5.67
CA TRP A 115 -1.36 4.21 -6.61
C TRP A 115 -1.27 4.67 -8.06
N LYS A 116 -1.49 5.96 -8.33
CA LYS A 116 -1.27 6.54 -9.67
C LYS A 116 0.20 6.47 -10.08
N LEU A 117 1.12 6.82 -9.19
CA LEU A 117 2.57 6.72 -9.44
C LEU A 117 2.99 5.27 -9.69
N PHE A 118 2.45 4.33 -8.92
CA PHE A 118 2.73 2.90 -9.13
C PHE A 118 2.23 2.40 -10.49
N LYS A 119 1.00 2.74 -10.89
CA LYS A 119 0.49 2.42 -12.24
C LYS A 119 1.36 3.01 -13.34
N LYS A 120 1.77 4.27 -13.18
CA LYS A 120 2.67 4.93 -14.13
C LYS A 120 4.01 4.21 -14.21
N HIS A 121 4.58 3.81 -13.08
CA HIS A 121 5.80 3.01 -13.03
C HIS A 121 5.67 1.67 -13.79
N LEU A 122 4.55 0.96 -13.65
CA LEU A 122 4.31 -0.28 -14.40
C LEU A 122 4.29 -0.04 -15.91
N ILE A 123 3.63 1.04 -16.36
CA ILE A 123 3.64 1.46 -17.78
C ILE A 123 5.06 1.78 -18.25
N ASP A 124 5.79 2.60 -17.49
CA ASP A 124 7.14 3.06 -17.86
C ASP A 124 8.16 1.92 -17.89
N LYS A 125 7.92 0.86 -17.12
CA LYS A 125 8.73 -0.37 -17.10
C LYS A 125 8.17 -1.49 -17.98
N ASN A 126 7.11 -1.22 -18.73
CA ASN A 126 6.44 -2.18 -19.60
C ASN A 126 6.00 -3.48 -18.87
N ILE A 127 5.59 -3.34 -17.60
CA ILE A 127 5.11 -4.44 -16.76
C ILE A 127 3.59 -4.56 -16.92
N ASN A 128 3.15 -5.57 -17.65
CA ASN A 128 1.72 -5.82 -17.91
C ASN A 128 1.08 -6.70 -16.82
N ALA A 129 0.96 -6.16 -15.61
CA ALA A 129 0.36 -6.86 -14.47
C ALA A 129 -1.09 -6.42 -14.23
N SER A 130 -2.01 -7.36 -14.03
CA SER A 130 -3.37 -7.03 -13.56
C SER A 130 -3.35 -6.60 -12.10
N LEU A 131 -3.98 -5.46 -11.81
CA LEU A 131 -4.01 -4.88 -10.47
C LEU A 131 -5.37 -5.13 -9.80
N PHE A 132 -5.31 -5.67 -8.58
CA PHE A 132 -6.48 -5.92 -7.75
C PHE A 132 -6.39 -5.11 -6.47
N MET A 133 -7.52 -4.53 -6.03
CA MET A 133 -7.56 -3.73 -4.81
C MET A 133 -8.79 -4.07 -3.96
N PRO A 134 -8.82 -5.23 -3.29
CA PRO A 134 -9.96 -5.62 -2.47
C PRO A 134 -10.10 -4.70 -1.25
N ARG A 135 -11.34 -4.30 -0.96
CA ARG A 135 -11.70 -3.38 0.13
C ARG A 135 -12.31 -4.10 1.33
N ASN A 136 -12.89 -5.27 1.07
CA ASN A 136 -13.58 -6.10 2.04
C ASN A 136 -13.43 -7.59 1.67
N GLN A 137 -13.92 -8.49 2.53
CA GLN A 137 -13.79 -9.94 2.33
C GLN A 137 -14.47 -10.46 1.05
N LYS A 138 -15.62 -9.88 0.67
CA LYS A 138 -16.31 -10.27 -0.58
C LYS A 138 -15.46 -9.92 -1.80
N ASP A 139 -14.80 -8.77 -1.77
CA ASP A 139 -13.88 -8.38 -2.85
C ASP A 139 -12.68 -9.34 -2.89
N CYS A 140 -12.17 -9.80 -1.73
CA CYS A 140 -11.10 -10.81 -1.70
C CYS A 140 -11.53 -12.11 -2.38
N ASP A 141 -12.74 -12.60 -2.08
CA ASP A 141 -13.29 -13.80 -2.72
C ASP A 141 -13.44 -13.61 -4.24
N GLU A 142 -13.87 -12.43 -4.66
CA GLU A 142 -13.98 -12.08 -6.08
C GLU A 142 -12.62 -12.01 -6.78
N VAL A 143 -11.61 -11.43 -6.13
CA VAL A 143 -10.22 -11.44 -6.64
C VAL A 143 -9.73 -12.86 -6.83
N VAL A 144 -9.96 -13.74 -5.86
CA VAL A 144 -9.61 -15.17 -5.99
C VAL A 144 -10.32 -15.81 -7.18
N ARG A 145 -11.62 -15.53 -7.37
CA ARG A 145 -12.38 -16.03 -8.52
C ARG A 145 -11.78 -15.57 -9.85
N LEU A 146 -11.51 -14.28 -9.99
CA LEU A 146 -10.92 -13.69 -11.20
C LEU A 146 -9.53 -14.27 -11.50
N LEU A 147 -8.72 -14.48 -10.47
CA LEU A 147 -7.39 -15.08 -10.62
C LEU A 147 -7.48 -16.52 -11.11
N LYS A 148 -8.41 -17.32 -10.58
CA LYS A 148 -8.63 -18.70 -11.04
C LYS A 148 -9.11 -18.77 -12.48
N THR A 149 -9.89 -17.81 -12.96
CA THR A 149 -10.33 -17.81 -14.36
C THR A 149 -9.23 -17.38 -15.33
N SER A 150 -8.30 -16.53 -14.88
CA SER A 150 -7.38 -15.82 -15.79
C SER A 150 -5.96 -16.38 -15.81
N TYR A 151 -5.52 -17.06 -14.74
CA TYR A 151 -4.10 -17.39 -14.53
C TYR A 151 -3.82 -18.83 -14.12
N ILE A 152 -4.88 -19.62 -13.93
CA ILE A 152 -4.87 -21.01 -13.42
C ILE A 152 -5.78 -21.82 -14.32
#